data_AF-A0AA42YZ01-F1
#
_entry.id   AF-A0AA42YZ01-F1
#
_cell.length_a   1.000
_cell.length_b   1.000
_cell.length_c   1.000
_cell.angle_alpha   90.00
_cell.angle_beta   90.00
_cell.angle_gamma   90.00
#
_symmetry.space_group_name_H-M   'P 1'
#
loop_
_entity.id
_entity.type
_entity.pdbx_description
1 polymer ?
#
loop_
_entity_poly.entity_id
_entity_poly.type
_entity_poly.pdbx_seq_one_letter_code
_entity_poly.pdbx_strand_id
1 'polypeptide(L)'
;MSAVCPDAIDTDMVRDVAHHRDAGLLFSAKKLLTVNQVGDAVLELVDNPKLVVTMPRRRAALAHILRPFPTAGLKLLEPFRQAGRRRLEALNKR
;
A
#
# COMPACT_ATOMS: atom_id res chain seq x y z
N MET A 1 8.88 12.27 -17.92
CA MET A 1 7.83 12.20 -16.89
C MET A 1 7.84 10.80 -16.31
N SER A 2 8.07 10.70 -15.01
CA SER A 2 8.17 9.42 -14.30
C SER A 2 7.36 9.53 -13.02
N ALA A 3 6.55 8.50 -12.72
CA ALA A 3 5.67 8.48 -11.56
C ALA A 3 5.99 7.31 -10.63
N VAL A 4 6.03 7.56 -9.32
CA VAL A 4 6.14 6.54 -8.29
C VAL A 4 4.80 6.40 -7.61
N CYS A 5 4.26 5.18 -7.59
CA CYS A 5 3.02 4.80 -6.92
C CYS A 5 3.37 3.89 -5.74
N PRO A 6 3.74 4.45 -4.57
CA PRO A 6 3.98 3.66 -3.38
C PRO A 6 2.66 3.29 -2.69
N ASP A 7 2.66 2.13 -2.04
CA ASP A 7 1.67 1.75 -1.04
C ASP A 7 1.89 2.52 0.27
N ALA A 8 1.04 2.31 1.27
CA ALA A 8 1.09 2.99 2.55
C ALA A 8 2.51 3.04 3.15
N ILE A 9 2.99 4.26 3.34
CA ILE A 9 4.32 4.57 3.87
C ILE A 9 4.19 4.85 5.36
N ASP A 10 5.12 4.34 6.15
CA ASP A 10 5.21 4.61 7.58
C ASP A 10 5.65 6.07 7.82
N THR A 11 4.66 6.95 7.85
CA THR A 11 4.78 8.40 8.02
C THR A 11 3.74 8.87 9.03
N ASP A 12 3.95 10.05 9.61
CA ASP A 12 3.00 10.64 10.56
C ASP A 12 1.60 10.80 9.93
N MET A 13 1.53 11.20 8.65
CA MET A 13 0.27 11.29 7.90
C MET A 13 -0.53 9.98 7.88
N VAL A 14 0.14 8.83 7.72
CA VAL A 14 -0.53 7.51 7.72
C VAL A 14 -0.90 7.07 9.14
N ARG A 15 -0.12 7.50 10.15
CA ARG A 15 -0.39 7.22 11.56
C ARG A 15 -1.57 8.05 12.06
N ASP A 16 -1.72 9.29 11.63
CA ASP A 16 -2.83 10.16 12.03
C ASP A 16 -4.19 9.58 11.60
N VAL A 17 -4.23 8.94 10.42
CA VAL A 17 -5.46 8.32 9.92
C VAL A 17 -5.71 6.91 10.47
N ALA A 18 -4.80 6.36 11.26
CA ALA A 18 -4.90 5.01 11.83
C ALA A 18 -6.14 4.82 12.72
N HIS A 19 -6.72 5.90 13.24
CA HIS A 19 -7.91 5.82 14.08
C HIS A 19 -9.22 5.73 13.26
N HIS A 20 -9.17 6.00 11.95
CA HIS A 20 -10.35 5.91 11.11
C HIS A 20 -10.71 4.47 10.75
N ARG A 21 -12.00 4.14 10.85
CA ARG A 21 -12.56 2.81 10.52
C ARG A 21 -12.22 2.36 9.11
N ASP A 22 -12.09 3.30 8.17
CA ASP A 22 -11.83 3.02 6.76
C ASP A 22 -10.34 2.92 6.41
N ALA A 23 -9.44 3.22 7.36
CA ALA A 23 -7.99 3.14 7.16
C ALA A 23 -7.47 1.69 7.10
N GLY A 24 -8.28 0.69 7.42
CA GLY A 24 -7.88 -0.72 7.47
C GLY A 24 -7.21 -1.21 6.18
N LEU A 25 -7.56 -0.69 5.00
CA LEU A 25 -6.93 -1.10 3.75
C LEU A 25 -5.45 -0.68 3.63
N LEU A 26 -5.06 0.44 4.25
CA LEU A 26 -3.66 0.92 4.29
C LEU A 26 -2.77 -0.08 5.05
N PHE A 27 -3.30 -0.71 6.08
CA PHE A 27 -2.59 -1.66 6.95
C PHE A 27 -2.80 -3.13 6.55
N SER A 28 -3.46 -3.39 5.43
CA SER A 28 -3.67 -4.76 4.92
C SER A 28 -2.40 -5.39 4.34
N ALA A 29 -1.40 -4.58 4.00
CA ALA A 29 -0.09 -5.06 3.59
C ALA A 29 0.69 -5.65 4.79
N LYS A 30 1.55 -6.64 4.51
CA LYS A 30 2.34 -7.33 5.55
C LYS A 30 3.25 -6.39 6.36
N LYS A 31 3.73 -5.30 5.75
CA LYS A 31 4.56 -4.26 6.36
C LYS A 31 4.31 -2.95 5.63
N LEU A 32 4.26 -1.83 6.35
CA LEU A 32 4.30 -0.50 5.76
C LEU A 32 5.67 -0.27 5.11
N LEU A 33 5.69 0.47 4.00
CA LEU A 33 6.95 0.88 3.37
C LEU A 33 7.64 1.92 4.25
N THR A 34 8.94 1.83 4.42
CA THR A 34 9.67 2.89 5.13
C THR A 34 9.92 4.07 4.17
N VAL A 35 10.07 5.27 4.72
CA VAL A 35 10.43 6.46 3.95
C VAL A 35 11.70 6.23 3.13
N ASN A 36 12.71 5.59 3.73
CA ASN A 36 13.97 5.25 3.06
C ASN A 36 13.74 4.32 1.85
N GLN A 37 12.89 3.30 1.98
CA GLN A 37 12.61 2.38 0.86
C GLN A 37 11.96 3.08 -0.33
N VAL A 38 11.12 4.09 -0.06
CA VAL A 38 10.51 4.89 -1.13
C VAL A 38 11.52 5.89 -1.70
N GLY A 39 12.36 6.49 -0.85
CA GLY A 39 13.46 7.34 -1.28
C GLY A 39 14.44 6.63 -2.21
N ASP A 40 14.87 5.42 -1.85
CA ASP A 40 15.75 4.59 -2.68
C ASP A 40 15.12 4.27 -4.04
N ALA A 41 13.82 3.98 -4.06
CA ALA A 41 13.09 3.72 -5.30
C ALA A 41 12.96 4.97 -6.19
N VAL A 42 12.87 6.16 -5.59
CA VAL A 42 12.88 7.43 -6.32
C VAL A 42 14.27 7.70 -6.89
N LEU A 43 15.34 7.45 -6.12
CA LEU A 43 16.72 7.59 -6.60
C LEU A 43 16.99 6.63 -7.76
N GLU A 44 16.60 5.36 -7.64
CA GLU A 44 16.72 4.38 -8.73
C GLU A 44 15.97 4.85 -10.00
N LEU A 45 14.85 5.56 -9.85
CA LEU A 45 14.09 6.09 -10.97
C LEU A 45 14.78 7.28 -11.66
N VAL A 46 15.52 8.09 -10.89
CA VAL A 46 16.34 9.17 -11.44
C VAL A 46 17.48 8.59 -12.26
N ASP A 47 18.15 7.55 -11.74
CA ASP A 47 19.26 6.88 -12.43
C ASP A 47 18.78 6.04 -13.64
N ASN A 48 17.62 5.39 -13.50
CA ASN A 48 17.03 4.52 -14.52
C ASN A 48 15.58 4.94 -14.79
N PRO A 49 15.36 5.92 -15.69
CA PRO A 49 14.04 6.48 -15.92
C PRO A 49 13.05 5.43 -16.45
N LYS A 50 12.00 5.21 -15.67
CA LYS A 50 10.82 4.40 -16.03
C LYS A 50 9.59 5.31 -16.00
N LEU A 51 8.56 4.97 -16.78
CA LEU A 51 7.33 5.76 -16.81
C LEU A 51 6.53 5.66 -15.51
N VAL A 52 6.39 4.44 -14.97
CA VAL A 52 5.63 4.17 -13.74
C VAL A 52 6.33 3.09 -12.93
N VAL A 53 6.52 3.32 -11.63
CA VAL A 53 7.01 2.32 -10.67
C VAL A 53 5.99 2.16 -9.56
N THR A 54 5.53 0.94 -9.34
CA THR A 54 4.59 0.60 -8.25
C THR A 54 5.30 -0.23 -7.18
N MET A 55 5.18 0.16 -5.91
CA MET A 55 5.70 -0.59 -4.78
C MET A 55 4.62 -0.82 -3.71
N PRO A 56 4.55 -2.01 -3.08
CA PRO A 56 5.34 -3.20 -3.35
C PRO A 56 4.86 -3.93 -4.61
N ARG A 57 5.81 -4.49 -5.39
CA ARG A 57 5.55 -5.15 -6.69
C ARG A 57 4.48 -6.26 -6.62
N ARG A 58 4.35 -6.91 -5.46
CA ARG A 58 3.33 -7.94 -5.21
C ARG A 58 1.90 -7.37 -5.24
N ARG A 59 1.69 -6.15 -4.75
CA ARG A 59 0.39 -5.46 -4.79
C ARG A 59 0.06 -5.04 -6.22
N ALA A 60 1.06 -4.60 -6.97
CA ALA A 60 0.91 -4.33 -8.40
C ALA A 60 0.49 -5.60 -9.16
N ALA A 61 1.16 -6.74 -8.90
CA ALA A 61 0.79 -8.02 -9.51
C ALA A 61 -0.66 -8.43 -9.17
N LEU A 62 -1.08 -8.30 -7.91
CA LEU A 62 -2.47 -8.54 -7.52
C LEU A 62 -3.47 -7.63 -8.26
N ALA A 63 -3.16 -6.33 -8.36
CA ALA A 63 -3.99 -5.39 -9.08
C ALA A 63 -4.08 -5.74 -10.58
N HIS A 64 -2.97 -6.19 -11.19
CA HIS A 64 -2.95 -6.64 -12.59
C HIS A 64 -3.76 -7.93 -12.83
N ILE A 65 -3.77 -8.86 -11.88
CA ILE A 65 -4.57 -10.11 -11.99
C ILE A 65 -6.06 -9.82 -11.79
N LEU A 66 -6.40 -8.88 -10.90
CA LEU A 66 -7.79 -8.54 -10.58
C LEU A 66 -8.40 -7.49 -11.51
N ARG A 67 -7.59 -6.80 -12.30
CA ARG A 67 -8.00 -5.81 -13.32
C ARG A 67 -9.14 -6.26 -14.24
N PRO A 68 -9.11 -7.46 -14.84
CA PRO A 68 -10.20 -7.93 -15.71
C PRO A 68 -11.49 -8.31 -14.96
N PHE A 69 -11.44 -8.48 -13.62
CA PHE A 69 -12.57 -8.93 -12.81
C PHE A 69 -12.90 -7.93 -11.70
N PRO A 70 -13.47 -6.74 -12.03
CA PRO A 70 -13.70 -5.67 -11.08
C PRO A 70 -14.59 -6.09 -9.90
N THR A 71 -15.64 -6.87 -10.16
CA THR A 71 -16.58 -7.35 -9.14
C THR A 71 -15.94 -8.36 -8.19
N ALA A 72 -15.02 -9.21 -8.69
CA ALA A 72 -14.28 -10.15 -7.86
C ALA A 72 -13.20 -9.43 -7.02
N GLY A 73 -12.54 -8.42 -7.60
CA GLY A 73 -11.59 -7.57 -6.88
C GLY A 73 -12.24 -6.79 -5.73
N LEU A 74 -13.44 -6.25 -5.96
CA LEU A 74 -14.24 -5.57 -4.92
C LEU A 74 -14.60 -6.52 -3.76
N LYS A 75 -15.03 -7.74 -4.06
CA LYS A 75 -15.31 -8.76 -3.03
C LYS A 75 -14.04 -9.16 -2.26
N LEU A 76 -12.88 -9.16 -2.91
CA LEU A 76 -11.61 -9.46 -2.26
C LEU A 76 -11.12 -8.29 -1.38
N LEU A 77 -11.55 -7.06 -1.65
CA LEU A 77 -11.18 -5.90 -0.84
C LEU A 77 -11.71 -5.97 0.60
N GLU A 78 -12.90 -6.52 0.80
CA GLU A 78 -13.52 -6.65 2.14
C GLU A 78 -12.67 -7.46 3.14
N PRO A 79 -12.22 -8.69 2.83
CA PRO A 79 -11.35 -9.44 3.73
C PRO A 79 -9.99 -8.77 3.92
N PHE A 80 -9.42 -8.11 2.89
CA PHE A 80 -8.19 -7.33 3.06
C PHE A 80 -8.38 -6.16 4.03
N ARG A 81 -9.51 -5.45 3.92
CA ARG A 81 -9.87 -4.35 4.82
C ARG A 81 -10.03 -4.84 6.26
N GLN A 82 -10.67 -5.99 6.44
CA GLN A 82 -10.90 -6.55 7.77
C GLN A 82 -9.62 -7.12 8.39
N ALA A 83 -8.75 -7.74 7.60
CA ALA A 83 -7.43 -8.18 8.03
C ALA A 83 -6.54 -7.00 8.44
N GLY A 84 -6.53 -5.93 7.64
CA GLY A 84 -5.81 -4.72 7.98
C GLY A 84 -6.38 -4.00 9.20
N ARG A 85 -7.70 -4.03 9.41
CA ARG A 85 -8.33 -3.51 10.64
C ARG A 85 -7.88 -4.27 11.88
N ARG A 86 -7.87 -5.61 11.86
CA ARG A 86 -7.36 -6.42 12.99
C ARG A 86 -5.89 -6.08 13.31
N ARG A 87 -5.10 -5.82 12.28
CA ARG A 87 -3.69 -5.43 12.43
C ARG A 87 -3.55 -4.02 13.02
N LEU A 88 -4.40 -3.10 12.60
CA LEU A 88 -4.49 -1.74 13.13
C LEU A 88 -4.89 -1.73 14.61
N GLU A 89 -5.90 -2.52 14.99
CA GLU A 89 -6.32 -2.73 16.37
C GLU A 89 -5.17 -3.29 17.23
N ALA A 90 -4.32 -4.17 16.68
CA ALA A 90 -3.14 -4.69 17.37
C ALA A 90 -2.01 -3.65 17.51
N LEU A 91 -1.88 -2.72 16.55
CA LEU A 91 -0.93 -1.62 16.60
C LEU A 91 -1.36 -0.53 17.60
N ASN A 92 -2.66 -0.27 17.71
CA ASN A 92 -3.23 0.75 18.60
C ASN A 92 -3.32 0.29 20.07
N LYS A 93 -3.06 -1.00 20.35
CA LYS A 93 -2.97 -1.56 21.71
C LYS A 93 -1.55 -1.51 22.29
N ARG A 94 -0.55 -1.09 21.51
CA ARG A 94 0.83 -0.85 21.97
C ARG A 94 1.02 0.63 22.30
#